data_AF-A0A1C4QMH2-F1
#
_entry.id   AF-A0A1C4QMH2-F1
#
_cell.length_a   1.000
_cell.length_b   1.000
_cell.length_c   1.000
_cell.angle_alpha   90.00
_cell.angle_beta   90.00
_cell.angle_gamma   90.00
#
_symmetry.space_group_name_H-M   'P 1'
#
loop_
_entity.id
_entity.type
_entity.pdbx_description
1 polymer ?
#
loop_
_entity_poly.entity_id
_entity_poly.type
_entity_poly.pdbx_seq_one_letter_code
_entity_poly.pdbx_strand_id
1 'polypeptide(L)'
;PAPAREPLTARWRAVLRLGAGFALPVAAVAAATGPGRFVFWTLTASADYASPRGAWLIALGRAYATATVFGTAAGALLIAAGGALVLRPDAVPAELWLWLAASATAVTAGFQFYGHYFLQLVPPLVLAAAAAVRQLPRCWPAVAVWTVLVCAGFLGYGLVAPRPELAHARTVAAALRAGSRPRSPVLVWGMHPEDYWLAGRTPASRFLTAGFLTNFSGGRKGVRVGERYAVPGAWRVFRAEFAAHPPALVVDDSRGAPYAVDRTPALRRLLRGRYRRVAVVDGAVLYARGPASWNGRDRW
;
A
#
# COMPACT_ATOMS: atom_id res chain seq x y z
N PRO A 1 -6.43 49.16 -10.62
CA PRO A 1 -6.80 48.47 -11.88
C PRO A 1 -7.43 47.10 -11.57
N ALA A 2 -8.75 46.97 -11.79
CA ALA A 2 -9.41 45.68 -11.69
C ALA A 2 -8.83 44.73 -12.76
N PRO A 3 -8.51 43.46 -12.42
CA PRO A 3 -8.03 42.52 -13.42
C PRO A 3 -9.11 42.36 -14.50
N ALA A 4 -8.71 42.58 -15.77
CA ALA A 4 -9.59 42.38 -16.90
C ALA A 4 -10.16 40.96 -16.84
N ARG A 5 -11.50 40.83 -16.77
CA ARG A 5 -12.16 39.53 -16.74
C ARG A 5 -11.81 38.79 -18.02
N GLU A 6 -11.19 37.61 -17.88
CA GLU A 6 -10.95 36.73 -19.02
C GLU A 6 -12.25 36.50 -19.81
N PRO A 7 -12.20 36.54 -21.14
CA PRO A 7 -13.36 36.24 -21.96
C PRO A 7 -13.87 34.81 -21.67
N LEU A 8 -15.18 34.64 -21.58
CA LEU A 8 -15.83 33.35 -21.27
C LEU A 8 -15.35 32.19 -22.17
N THR A 9 -14.97 32.50 -23.41
CA THR A 9 -14.42 31.54 -24.38
C THR A 9 -13.04 31.00 -23.97
N ALA A 10 -12.20 31.79 -23.32
CA ALA A 10 -10.91 31.35 -22.79
C ALA A 10 -11.10 30.38 -21.61
N ARG A 11 -12.05 30.66 -20.72
CA ARG A 11 -12.40 29.79 -19.59
C ARG A 11 -12.91 28.43 -20.06
N TRP A 12 -13.83 28.39 -21.03
CA TRP A 12 -14.32 27.13 -21.58
C TRP A 12 -13.22 26.31 -22.24
N ARG A 13 -12.30 26.95 -22.98
CA ARG A 13 -11.13 26.27 -23.55
C ARG A 13 -10.23 25.67 -22.46
N ALA A 14 -10.02 26.38 -21.35
CA ALA A 14 -9.22 25.87 -20.23
C ALA A 14 -9.89 24.65 -19.57
N VAL A 15 -11.20 24.72 -19.31
CA VAL A 15 -11.98 23.59 -18.77
C VAL A 15 -11.94 22.39 -19.70
N LEU A 16 -12.11 22.60 -21.02
CA LEU A 16 -12.05 21.53 -22.01
C LEU A 16 -10.65 20.90 -22.07
N ARG A 17 -9.58 21.70 -22.02
CA ARG A 17 -8.21 21.19 -22.00
C ARG A 17 -7.93 20.37 -20.74
N LEU A 18 -8.38 20.84 -19.57
CA LEU A 18 -8.25 20.11 -18.31
C LEU A 18 -9.04 18.79 -18.36
N GLY A 19 -10.29 18.85 -18.81
CA GLY A 19 -11.15 17.69 -18.97
C GLY A 19 -10.57 16.67 -19.94
N ALA A 20 -10.05 17.11 -21.10
CA ALA A 20 -9.39 16.25 -22.07
C ALA A 20 -8.09 15.64 -21.51
N GLY A 21 -7.28 16.44 -20.79
CA GLY A 21 -6.05 15.98 -20.13
C GLY A 21 -6.31 14.89 -19.09
N PHE A 22 -7.48 14.88 -18.45
CA PHE A 22 -7.91 13.82 -17.55
C PHE A 22 -8.54 12.63 -18.28
N ALA A 23 -9.50 12.88 -19.18
CA ALA A 23 -10.32 11.84 -19.78
C ALA A 23 -9.56 11.00 -20.83
N LEU A 24 -8.70 11.62 -21.64
CA LEU A 24 -8.01 10.92 -22.74
C LEU A 24 -7.06 9.82 -22.23
N PRO A 25 -6.20 10.05 -21.21
CA PRO A 25 -5.37 8.98 -20.65
C PRO A 25 -6.19 7.84 -20.05
N VAL A 26 -7.27 8.17 -19.33
CA VAL A 26 -8.17 7.18 -18.72
C VAL A 26 -8.84 6.33 -19.82
N ALA A 27 -9.37 6.97 -20.86
CA ALA A 27 -9.98 6.30 -21.99
C ALA A 27 -8.99 5.43 -22.77
N ALA A 28 -7.75 5.92 -22.98
CA ALA A 28 -6.70 5.16 -23.65
C ALA A 28 -6.34 3.87 -22.88
N VAL A 29 -6.19 3.95 -21.56
CA VAL A 29 -5.94 2.78 -20.72
C VAL A 29 -7.13 1.82 -20.73
N ALA A 30 -8.36 2.34 -20.65
CA ALA A 30 -9.57 1.53 -20.73
C ALA A 30 -9.70 0.80 -22.07
N ALA A 31 -9.35 1.46 -23.18
CA ALA A 31 -9.31 0.85 -24.50
C ALA A 31 -8.22 -0.23 -24.61
N ALA A 32 -7.00 0.07 -24.15
CA ALA A 32 -5.86 -0.85 -24.23
C ALA A 32 -6.04 -2.12 -23.38
N THR A 33 -6.68 -2.00 -22.22
CA THR A 33 -6.91 -3.13 -21.30
C THR A 33 -8.27 -3.82 -21.50
N GLY A 34 -9.16 -3.20 -22.28
CA GLY A 34 -10.55 -3.58 -22.43
C GLY A 34 -11.44 -2.98 -21.33
N PRO A 35 -12.55 -2.31 -21.68
CA PRO A 35 -13.32 -1.48 -20.74
C PRO A 35 -13.89 -2.28 -19.55
N GLY A 36 -14.34 -3.51 -19.77
CA GLY A 36 -14.83 -4.37 -18.68
C GLY A 36 -13.73 -4.75 -17.68
N ARG A 37 -12.51 -5.03 -18.15
CA ARG A 37 -11.35 -5.30 -17.29
C ARG A 37 -10.91 -4.05 -16.56
N PHE A 38 -10.93 -2.90 -17.25
CA PHE A 38 -10.62 -1.61 -16.65
C PHE A 38 -11.58 -1.28 -15.50
N VAL A 39 -12.89 -1.34 -15.75
CA VAL A 39 -13.91 -1.11 -14.72
C VAL A 39 -13.77 -2.11 -13.58
N PHE A 40 -13.51 -3.37 -13.89
CA PHE A 40 -13.28 -4.37 -12.86
C PHE A 40 -12.10 -3.99 -11.96
N TRP A 41 -10.90 -3.78 -12.52
CA TRP A 41 -9.70 -3.56 -11.72
C TRP A 41 -9.64 -2.19 -11.03
N THR A 42 -10.24 -1.15 -11.61
CA THR A 42 -10.17 0.21 -11.08
C THR A 42 -11.33 0.57 -10.17
N LEU A 43 -12.53 0.02 -10.41
CA LEU A 43 -13.74 0.42 -9.69
C LEU A 43 -14.31 -0.73 -8.85
N THR A 44 -14.62 -1.88 -9.46
CA THR A 44 -15.49 -2.87 -8.81
C THR A 44 -14.76 -3.94 -8.01
N ALA A 45 -13.53 -4.32 -8.39
CA ALA A 45 -12.73 -5.31 -7.67
C ALA A 45 -12.36 -4.82 -6.26
N SER A 46 -12.27 -3.50 -6.09
CA SER A 46 -12.02 -2.83 -4.83
C SER A 46 -13.31 -2.36 -4.13
N ALA A 47 -14.50 -2.69 -4.64
CA ALA A 47 -15.76 -2.25 -4.00
C ALA A 47 -15.88 -2.81 -2.57
N ASP A 48 -15.43 -4.04 -2.36
CA ASP A 48 -15.33 -4.61 -1.03
C ASP A 48 -14.29 -3.91 -0.14
N TYR A 49 -13.27 -3.29 -0.74
CA TYR A 49 -12.26 -2.46 -0.10
C TYR A 49 -12.76 -1.06 0.29
N ALA A 50 -13.80 -0.55 -0.40
CA ALA A 50 -14.47 0.72 -0.10
C ALA A 50 -15.69 0.57 0.83
N SER A 51 -16.17 -0.65 1.10
CA SER A 51 -17.35 -0.90 1.94
C SER A 51 -17.08 -0.60 3.43
N PRO A 52 -17.95 0.14 4.15
CA PRO A 52 -17.77 0.49 5.57
C PRO A 52 -18.03 -0.68 6.56
N ARG A 53 -18.39 -1.87 6.07
CA ARG A 53 -18.79 -3.01 6.90
C ARG A 53 -17.65 -3.56 7.78
N GLY A 54 -17.82 -3.44 9.10
CA GLY A 54 -17.19 -4.30 10.11
C GLY A 54 -15.83 -3.84 10.69
N ALA A 55 -15.31 -2.67 10.33
CA ALA A 55 -14.01 -2.21 10.83
C ALA A 55 -13.93 -0.70 11.17
N TRP A 56 -15.07 -0.05 11.47
CA TRP A 56 -15.15 1.39 11.68
C TRP A 56 -14.24 1.89 12.82
N LEU A 57 -14.16 1.19 13.95
CA LEU A 57 -13.25 1.55 15.05
C LEU A 57 -11.79 1.52 14.63
N ILE A 58 -11.42 0.54 13.80
CA ILE A 58 -10.05 0.40 13.28
C ILE A 58 -9.77 1.52 12.29
N ALA A 59 -10.72 1.82 11.41
CA ALA A 59 -10.63 2.91 10.46
C ALA A 59 -10.49 4.27 11.17
N LEU A 60 -11.32 4.55 12.17
CA LEU A 60 -11.25 5.76 12.98
C LEU A 60 -9.96 5.85 13.79
N GLY A 61 -9.54 4.75 14.43
CA GLY A 61 -8.27 4.70 15.16
C GLY A 61 -7.08 4.96 14.24
N ARG A 62 -7.09 4.42 13.01
CA ARG A 62 -6.07 4.70 12.00
C ARG A 62 -6.17 6.12 11.47
N ALA A 63 -7.37 6.64 11.26
CA ALA A 63 -7.60 8.03 10.87
C ALA A 63 -7.01 8.98 11.91
N TYR A 64 -7.34 8.79 13.18
CA TYR A 64 -6.81 9.56 14.30
C TYR A 64 -5.29 9.47 14.35
N ALA A 65 -4.73 8.26 14.46
CA ALA A 65 -3.28 8.09 14.58
C ALA A 65 -2.52 8.72 13.40
N THR A 66 -2.99 8.50 12.17
CA THR A 66 -2.34 9.03 10.97
C THR A 66 -2.51 10.54 10.85
N ALA A 67 -3.70 11.07 11.17
CA ALA A 67 -3.96 12.51 11.17
C ALA A 67 -3.16 13.22 12.27
N THR A 68 -2.95 12.61 13.43
CA THR A 68 -2.05 13.14 14.47
C THR A 68 -0.62 13.18 13.97
N VAL A 69 -0.10 12.08 13.41
CA VAL A 69 1.27 12.04 12.85
C VAL A 69 1.44 13.11 11.76
N PHE A 70 0.51 13.20 10.81
CA PHE A 70 0.53 14.22 9.77
C PHE A 70 0.40 15.64 10.33
N GLY A 71 -0.53 15.86 11.26
CA GLY A 71 -0.78 17.15 11.89
C GLY A 71 0.40 17.64 12.70
N THR A 72 1.10 16.76 13.42
CA THR A 72 2.36 17.10 14.08
C THR A 72 3.45 17.39 13.04
N ALA A 73 3.60 16.53 12.02
CA ALA A 73 4.60 16.71 10.97
C ALA A 73 4.45 18.02 10.21
N ALA A 74 3.22 18.38 9.89
CA ALA A 74 2.87 19.56 9.10
C ALA A 74 2.33 20.74 9.94
N GLY A 75 2.44 20.68 11.27
CA GLY A 75 1.72 21.58 12.19
C GLY A 75 1.97 23.06 11.90
N ALA A 76 3.23 23.46 11.76
CA ALA A 76 3.55 24.85 11.44
C ALA A 76 3.10 25.27 10.03
N LEU A 77 3.05 24.34 9.06
CA LEU A 77 2.52 24.61 7.72
C LEU A 77 1.01 24.81 7.76
N LEU A 78 0.29 23.96 8.52
CA LEU A 78 -1.15 24.08 8.73
C LEU A 78 -1.51 25.40 9.41
N ILE A 79 -0.75 25.81 10.44
CA ILE A 79 -0.95 27.08 11.13
C ILE A 79 -0.68 28.26 10.19
N ALA A 80 0.40 28.23 9.40
CA ALA A 80 0.70 29.30 8.46
C ALA A 80 -0.39 29.44 7.38
N ALA A 81 -0.78 28.33 6.75
CA ALA A 81 -1.81 28.31 5.72
C ALA A 81 -3.19 28.72 6.27
N GLY A 82 -3.59 28.20 7.44
CA GLY A 82 -4.85 28.55 8.10
C GLY A 82 -4.88 30.00 8.60
N GLY A 83 -3.76 30.49 9.13
CA GLY A 83 -3.60 31.88 9.51
C GLY A 83 -3.74 32.84 8.32
N ALA A 84 -3.19 32.48 7.17
CA ALA A 84 -3.41 33.23 5.93
C ALA A 84 -4.89 33.23 5.52
N LEU A 85 -5.59 32.10 5.60
CA LEU A 85 -7.02 32.05 5.26
C LEU A 85 -7.86 33.07 6.07
N VAL A 86 -7.51 33.31 7.33
CA VAL A 86 -8.22 34.24 8.22
C VAL A 86 -7.71 35.68 8.10
N LEU A 87 -6.39 35.88 8.13
CA LEU A 87 -5.77 37.20 8.23
C LEU A 87 -5.51 37.85 6.86
N ARG A 88 -5.36 37.04 5.81
CA ARG A 88 -4.97 37.44 4.45
C ARG A 88 -5.58 36.47 3.42
N PRO A 89 -6.91 36.44 3.24
CA PRO A 89 -7.57 35.45 2.38
C PRO A 89 -7.03 35.42 0.95
N ASP A 90 -6.54 36.55 0.44
CA ASP A 90 -5.94 36.67 -0.91
C ASP A 90 -4.46 36.21 -0.98
N ALA A 91 -3.86 35.78 0.14
CA ALA A 91 -2.45 35.38 0.19
C ALA A 91 -2.18 34.03 -0.50
N VAL A 92 -3.18 33.17 -0.58
CA VAL A 92 -3.06 31.81 -1.13
C VAL A 92 -3.99 31.67 -2.32
N PRO A 93 -3.48 31.32 -3.52
CA PRO A 93 -4.33 31.08 -4.69
C PRO A 93 -5.42 30.04 -4.43
N ALA A 94 -6.63 30.30 -4.91
CA ALA A 94 -7.80 29.43 -4.71
C ALA A 94 -7.59 28.01 -5.24
N GLU A 95 -6.77 27.86 -6.28
CA GLU A 95 -6.41 26.58 -6.90
C GLU A 95 -5.66 25.66 -5.93
N LEU A 96 -4.86 26.23 -5.01
CA LEU A 96 -4.16 25.44 -3.99
C LEU A 96 -5.11 24.92 -2.93
N TRP A 97 -6.12 25.71 -2.56
CA TRP A 97 -7.18 25.25 -1.65
C TRP A 97 -8.04 24.19 -2.30
N LEU A 98 -8.40 24.36 -3.58
CA LEU A 98 -9.11 23.35 -4.36
C LEU A 98 -8.32 22.05 -4.45
N TRP A 99 -7.01 22.12 -4.71
CA TRP A 99 -6.14 20.95 -4.73
C TRP A 99 -6.06 20.29 -3.35
N LEU A 100 -5.85 21.06 -2.28
CA LEU A 100 -5.82 20.52 -0.92
C LEU A 100 -7.13 19.82 -0.55
N ALA A 101 -8.27 20.43 -0.88
CA ALA A 101 -9.60 19.87 -0.65
C ALA A 101 -9.81 18.58 -1.45
N ALA A 102 -9.45 18.56 -2.73
CA ALA A 102 -9.54 17.36 -3.57
C ALA A 102 -8.66 16.21 -3.03
N SER A 103 -7.44 16.52 -2.59
CA SER A 103 -6.56 15.55 -1.92
C SER A 103 -7.17 15.04 -0.60
N ALA A 104 -7.79 15.91 0.20
CA ALA A 104 -8.46 15.50 1.44
C ALA A 104 -9.66 14.59 1.17
N THR A 105 -10.45 14.87 0.13
CA THR A 105 -11.51 13.98 -0.34
C THR A 105 -10.95 12.62 -0.77
N ALA A 106 -9.84 12.59 -1.50
CA ALA A 106 -9.21 11.33 -1.91
C ALA A 106 -8.70 10.49 -0.71
N VAL A 107 -8.08 11.13 0.29
CA VAL A 107 -7.63 10.47 1.53
C VAL A 107 -8.81 9.83 2.30
N THR A 108 -9.97 10.49 2.27
CA THR A 108 -11.16 10.08 3.05
C THR A 108 -12.07 9.10 2.30
N ALA A 109 -12.09 9.10 0.97
CA ALA A 109 -13.03 8.34 0.14
C ALA A 109 -13.04 6.83 0.40
N GLY A 110 -11.91 6.23 0.78
CA GLY A 110 -11.80 4.79 1.05
C GLY A 110 -12.00 4.37 2.50
N PHE A 111 -12.11 5.31 3.44
CA PHE A 111 -12.17 5.07 4.89
C PHE A 111 -11.08 4.12 5.43
N GLN A 112 -9.92 4.06 4.77
CA GLN A 112 -8.80 3.21 5.20
C GLN A 112 -7.69 3.97 5.92
N PHE A 113 -7.48 5.24 5.58
CA PHE A 113 -6.53 6.15 6.26
C PHE A 113 -5.11 5.60 6.46
N TYR A 114 -4.52 4.94 5.46
CA TYR A 114 -3.10 4.56 5.58
C TYR A 114 -2.20 5.79 5.55
N GLY A 115 -1.06 5.72 6.24
CA GLY A 115 -0.05 6.79 6.29
C GLY A 115 0.29 7.38 4.93
N HIS A 116 0.53 6.54 3.93
CA HIS A 116 0.92 6.98 2.60
C HIS A 116 -0.19 7.73 1.84
N TYR A 117 -1.47 7.65 2.26
CA TYR A 117 -2.53 8.43 1.63
C TYR A 117 -2.36 9.93 1.92
N PHE A 118 -1.94 10.27 3.13
CA PHE A 118 -1.74 11.66 3.56
C PHE A 118 -0.60 12.36 2.80
N LEU A 119 0.26 11.62 2.10
CA LEU A 119 1.25 12.22 1.19
C LEU A 119 0.62 13.07 0.10
N GLN A 120 -0.64 12.80 -0.28
CA GLN A 120 -1.37 13.61 -1.27
C GLN A 120 -1.69 15.03 -0.76
N LEU A 121 -1.70 15.25 0.56
CA LEU A 121 -1.94 16.56 1.17
C LEU A 121 -0.67 17.42 1.18
N VAL A 122 0.52 16.79 1.14
CA VAL A 122 1.80 17.47 1.34
C VAL A 122 2.07 18.53 0.27
N PRO A 123 1.99 18.24 -1.05
CA PRO A 123 2.31 19.25 -2.07
C PRO A 123 1.44 20.52 -2.01
N PRO A 124 0.08 20.44 -2.00
CA PRO A 124 -0.72 21.66 -1.95
C PRO A 124 -0.55 22.40 -0.62
N LEU A 125 -0.37 21.69 0.50
CA LEU A 125 -0.15 22.31 1.81
C LEU A 125 1.17 23.07 1.87
N VAL A 126 2.27 22.49 1.38
CA VAL A 126 3.58 23.14 1.37
C VAL A 126 3.55 24.41 0.52
N LEU A 127 2.91 24.37 -0.66
CA LEU A 127 2.77 25.54 -1.52
C LEU A 127 1.88 26.62 -0.90
N ALA A 128 0.76 26.23 -0.30
CA ALA A 128 -0.13 27.16 0.40
C ALA A 128 0.56 27.82 1.60
N ALA A 129 1.28 27.03 2.41
CA ALA A 129 2.06 27.53 3.53
C ALA A 129 3.21 28.44 3.08
N ALA A 130 3.90 28.12 1.98
CA ALA A 130 4.95 28.97 1.43
C ALA A 130 4.40 30.34 0.96
N ALA A 131 3.25 30.34 0.28
CA ALA A 131 2.56 31.56 -0.10
C ALA A 131 2.12 32.37 1.13
N ALA A 132 1.60 31.71 2.16
CA ALA A 132 1.22 32.32 3.43
C ALA A 132 2.41 32.98 4.15
N VAL A 133 3.53 32.25 4.31
CA VAL A 133 4.73 32.73 5.00
C VAL A 133 5.33 33.95 4.29
N ARG A 134 5.26 34.01 2.96
CA ARG A 134 5.69 35.21 2.19
C ARG A 134 4.89 36.47 2.57
N GLN A 135 3.60 36.31 2.88
CA GLN A 135 2.70 37.41 3.23
C GLN A 135 2.60 37.67 4.74
N LEU A 136 3.03 36.70 5.55
CA LEU A 136 3.06 36.74 7.02
C LEU A 136 4.49 36.49 7.53
N PRO A 137 5.47 37.38 7.23
CA PRO A 137 6.88 37.08 7.47
C PRO A 137 7.19 36.81 8.95
N ARG A 138 6.40 37.33 9.89
CA ARG A 138 6.62 37.07 11.33
C ARG A 138 6.55 35.58 11.70
N CYS A 139 5.86 34.73 10.93
CA CYS A 139 5.76 33.31 11.25
C CYS A 139 6.88 32.45 10.64
N TRP A 140 7.70 32.98 9.72
CA TRP A 140 8.73 32.19 9.02
C TRP A 140 9.72 31.49 9.97
N PRO A 141 10.25 32.13 11.05
CA PRO A 141 11.24 31.48 11.90
C PRO A 141 10.64 30.28 12.65
N ALA A 142 9.42 30.44 13.16
CA ALA A 142 8.71 29.36 13.85
C ALA A 142 8.41 28.19 12.92
N VAL A 143 7.97 28.48 11.68
CA VAL A 143 7.74 27.46 10.65
C VAL A 143 9.02 26.71 10.30
N ALA A 144 10.13 27.43 10.09
CA ALA A 144 11.41 26.83 9.77
C ALA A 144 11.93 25.96 10.91
N VAL A 145 11.95 26.47 12.14
CA VAL A 145 12.42 25.73 13.33
C VAL A 145 11.58 24.47 13.55
N TRP A 146 10.26 24.57 13.52
CA TRP A 146 9.38 23.40 13.66
C TRP A 146 9.66 22.35 12.59
N THR A 147 9.76 22.78 11.32
CA THR A 147 10.03 21.87 10.20
C THR A 147 11.36 21.16 10.38
N VAL A 148 12.43 21.88 10.74
CA VAL A 148 13.76 21.30 11.00
C VAL A 148 13.71 20.31 12.15
N LEU A 149 13.08 20.66 13.27
CA LEU A 149 12.98 19.78 14.45
C LEU A 149 12.23 18.49 14.12
N VAL A 150 11.10 18.59 13.40
CA VAL A 150 10.33 17.40 13.04
C VAL A 150 11.05 16.56 12.00
N CYS A 151 11.68 17.17 10.99
CA CYS A 151 12.53 16.45 10.04
C CYS A 151 13.69 15.72 10.73
N ALA A 152 14.39 16.37 11.67
CA ALA A 152 15.45 15.76 12.46
C ALA A 152 14.91 14.60 13.33
N GLY A 153 13.73 14.77 13.93
CA GLY A 153 13.05 13.72 14.69
C GLY A 153 12.71 12.50 13.84
N PHE A 154 12.10 12.68 12.67
CA PHE A 154 11.79 11.58 11.74
C PHE A 154 13.05 10.94 11.14
N LEU A 155 14.09 11.71 10.86
CA LEU A 155 15.37 11.19 10.41
C LEU A 155 16.01 10.32 11.50
N GLY A 156 16.10 10.84 12.72
CA GLY A 156 16.59 10.10 13.89
C GLY A 156 15.80 8.80 14.09
N TYR A 157 14.48 8.88 14.10
CA TYR A 157 13.60 7.71 14.17
C TYR A 157 13.87 6.73 13.02
N GLY A 158 14.00 7.21 11.79
CA GLY A 158 14.26 6.37 10.61
C GLY A 158 15.57 5.58 10.71
N LEU A 159 16.59 6.16 11.35
CA LEU A 159 17.91 5.57 11.55
C LEU A 159 17.96 4.56 12.71
N VAL A 160 17.22 4.79 13.80
CA VAL A 160 17.34 3.98 15.03
C VAL A 160 16.17 3.03 15.26
N ALA A 161 15.00 3.27 14.65
CA ALA A 161 13.82 2.47 14.90
C ALA A 161 14.02 1.01 14.46
N PRO A 162 13.66 0.04 15.31
CA PRO A 162 13.79 -1.37 14.97
C PRO A 162 12.92 -1.72 13.76
N ARG A 163 13.44 -2.62 12.91
CA ARG A 163 12.75 -3.10 11.71
C ARG A 163 12.45 -4.60 11.81
N PRO A 164 11.56 -5.02 12.73
CA PRO A 164 11.34 -6.44 13.02
C PRO A 164 10.84 -7.20 11.79
N GLU A 165 9.93 -6.63 10.99
CA GLU A 165 9.45 -7.28 9.76
C GLU A 165 10.56 -7.45 8.70
N LEU A 166 11.48 -6.49 8.57
CA LEU A 166 12.64 -6.64 7.68
C LEU A 166 13.63 -7.67 8.22
N ALA A 167 13.83 -7.73 9.54
CA ALA A 167 14.67 -8.74 10.17
C ALA A 167 14.08 -10.15 9.94
N HIS A 168 12.77 -10.30 10.14
CA HIS A 168 12.01 -11.51 9.85
C HIS A 168 12.18 -11.94 8.39
N ALA A 169 11.89 -11.05 7.44
CA ALA A 169 12.03 -11.30 6.00
C ALA A 169 13.46 -11.74 5.64
N ARG A 170 14.49 -11.13 6.23
CA ARG A 170 15.90 -11.55 6.04
C ARG A 170 16.17 -12.95 6.57
N THR A 171 15.62 -13.31 7.72
CA THR A 171 15.75 -14.65 8.33
C THR A 171 15.05 -15.70 7.47
N VAL A 172 13.80 -15.47 7.06
CA VAL A 172 13.05 -16.36 6.17
C VAL A 172 13.75 -16.50 4.82
N ALA A 173 14.24 -15.39 4.24
CA ALA A 173 15.00 -15.41 3.00
C ALA A 173 16.32 -16.20 3.12
N ALA A 174 17.01 -16.13 4.26
CA ALA A 174 18.19 -16.93 4.51
C ALA A 174 17.87 -18.44 4.56
N ALA A 175 16.77 -18.82 5.23
CA ALA A 175 16.31 -20.21 5.27
C ALA A 175 15.87 -20.71 3.89
N LEU A 176 15.17 -19.89 3.10
CA LEU A 176 14.84 -20.15 1.70
C LEU A 176 16.10 -20.41 0.86
N ARG A 177 17.13 -19.58 1.04
CA ARG A 177 18.41 -19.75 0.32
C ARG A 177 19.11 -21.05 0.68
N ALA A 178 19.18 -21.39 1.97
CA ALA A 178 19.79 -22.63 2.44
C ALA A 178 19.00 -23.87 2.01
N GLY A 179 17.67 -23.76 1.95
CA GLY A 179 16.75 -24.86 1.68
C GLY A 179 16.44 -25.14 0.21
N SER A 180 16.97 -24.36 -0.73
CA SER A 180 16.65 -24.50 -2.14
C SER A 180 17.81 -24.10 -3.06
N ARG A 181 17.87 -24.69 -4.26
CA ARG A 181 18.90 -24.35 -5.25
C ARG A 181 18.65 -22.95 -5.83
N PRO A 182 19.70 -22.26 -6.32
CA PRO A 182 19.53 -21.03 -7.07
C PRO A 182 18.49 -21.19 -8.19
N ARG A 183 17.61 -20.20 -8.35
CA ARG A 183 16.51 -20.18 -9.34
C ARG A 183 15.47 -21.31 -9.23
N SER A 184 15.53 -22.19 -8.22
CA SER A 184 14.43 -23.13 -8.00
C SER A 184 13.13 -22.38 -7.70
N PRO A 185 11.99 -22.81 -8.26
CA PRO A 185 10.71 -22.21 -7.95
C PRO A 185 10.37 -22.46 -6.48
N VAL A 186 9.99 -21.41 -5.77
CA VAL A 186 9.50 -21.47 -4.39
C VAL A 186 8.15 -20.80 -4.29
N LEU A 187 7.35 -21.18 -3.31
CA LEU A 187 6.11 -20.48 -2.98
C LEU A 187 6.23 -19.90 -1.57
N VAL A 188 6.24 -18.59 -1.47
CA VAL A 188 6.01 -17.87 -0.21
C VAL A 188 4.53 -17.54 -0.11
N TRP A 189 3.86 -18.20 0.82
CA TRP A 189 2.46 -17.97 1.19
C TRP A 189 2.41 -16.95 2.32
N GLY A 190 2.32 -15.67 1.95
CA GLY A 190 2.42 -14.54 2.86
C GLY A 190 1.93 -13.24 2.23
N MET A 191 2.26 -12.11 2.85
CA MET A 191 2.00 -10.76 2.32
C MET A 191 3.28 -9.98 1.98
N HIS A 192 4.43 -10.64 2.06
CA HIS A 192 5.78 -10.06 1.93
C HIS A 192 6.49 -10.57 0.66
N PRO A 193 6.19 -10.03 -0.53
CA PRO A 193 6.84 -10.47 -1.76
C PRO A 193 8.34 -10.15 -1.81
N GLU A 194 8.83 -9.27 -0.94
CA GLU A 194 10.26 -8.95 -0.77
C GLU A 194 11.12 -10.19 -0.45
N ASP A 195 10.54 -11.24 0.14
CA ASP A 195 11.24 -12.49 0.45
C ASP A 195 11.83 -13.15 -0.80
N TYR A 196 11.14 -13.09 -1.94
CA TYR A 196 11.65 -13.62 -3.20
C TYR A 196 12.90 -12.87 -3.67
N TRP A 197 12.90 -11.55 -3.52
CA TRP A 197 14.02 -10.69 -3.90
C TRP A 197 15.20 -10.90 -2.95
N LEU A 198 14.97 -10.87 -1.64
CA LEU A 198 16.00 -11.11 -0.61
C LEU A 198 16.60 -12.51 -0.74
N ALA A 199 15.79 -13.53 -1.04
CA ALA A 199 16.26 -14.90 -1.22
C ALA A 199 16.88 -15.13 -2.60
N GLY A 200 16.66 -14.25 -3.58
CA GLY A 200 17.01 -14.49 -4.98
C GLY A 200 16.36 -15.79 -5.49
N ARG A 201 15.05 -15.94 -5.29
CA ARG A 201 14.29 -17.14 -5.67
C ARG A 201 13.15 -16.78 -6.62
N THR A 202 12.90 -17.69 -7.56
CA THR A 202 11.85 -17.53 -8.56
C THR A 202 10.49 -17.92 -7.93
N PRO A 203 9.45 -17.08 -8.05
CA PRO A 203 8.12 -17.46 -7.62
C PRO A 203 7.57 -18.64 -8.44
N ALA A 204 6.94 -19.61 -7.77
CA ALA A 204 6.30 -20.75 -8.42
C ALA A 204 4.97 -20.40 -9.11
N SER A 205 4.43 -19.19 -8.87
CA SER A 205 3.22 -18.68 -9.51
C SER A 205 3.29 -17.17 -9.64
N ARG A 206 2.40 -16.58 -10.45
CA ARG A 206 2.25 -15.12 -10.56
C ARG A 206 1.71 -14.46 -9.28
N PHE A 207 1.17 -15.25 -8.35
CA PHE A 207 0.59 -14.76 -7.10
C PHE A 207 1.70 -14.65 -6.06
N LEU A 208 2.28 -13.45 -5.95
CA LEU A 208 3.38 -13.16 -5.02
C LEU A 208 2.92 -12.98 -3.58
N THR A 209 1.62 -12.82 -3.36
CA THR A 209 1.00 -12.70 -2.04
C THR A 209 -0.28 -13.54 -1.98
N ALA A 210 -0.69 -13.91 -0.76
CA ALA A 210 -1.93 -14.63 -0.52
C ALA A 210 -3.18 -13.77 -0.76
N GLY A 211 -3.04 -12.45 -0.95
CA GLY A 211 -4.15 -11.49 -1.02
C GLY A 211 -5.14 -11.78 -2.15
N PHE A 212 -4.69 -12.02 -3.38
CA PHE A 212 -5.60 -12.34 -4.49
C PHE A 212 -6.32 -13.68 -4.31
N LEU A 213 -5.72 -14.62 -3.57
CA LEU A 213 -6.23 -15.97 -3.34
C LEU A 213 -7.12 -16.03 -2.09
N THR A 214 -7.15 -15.00 -1.26
CA THR A 214 -7.87 -15.04 0.02
C THR A 214 -8.62 -13.76 0.35
N ASN A 215 -8.51 -12.70 -0.46
CA ASN A 215 -8.97 -11.35 -0.15
C ASN A 215 -8.34 -10.73 1.11
N PHE A 216 -7.25 -11.31 1.61
CA PHE A 216 -6.51 -10.68 2.70
C PHE A 216 -5.84 -9.41 2.19
N SER A 217 -6.20 -8.28 2.78
CA SER A 217 -5.61 -6.98 2.50
C SER A 217 -5.22 -6.32 3.83
N GLY A 218 -4.09 -5.62 3.84
CA GLY A 218 -3.43 -5.10 5.06
C GLY A 218 -4.23 -4.11 5.91
N GLY A 219 -5.50 -3.84 5.58
CA GLY A 219 -6.34 -2.85 6.27
C GLY A 219 -7.44 -3.42 7.14
N ARG A 220 -7.84 -4.68 6.92
CA ARG A 220 -9.04 -5.26 7.53
C ARG A 220 -8.65 -6.56 8.22
N LYS A 221 -8.69 -6.57 9.55
CA LYS A 221 -8.30 -7.71 10.41
C LYS A 221 -9.17 -8.96 10.16
N GLY A 222 -9.00 -9.64 9.03
CA GLY A 222 -9.62 -10.94 8.75
C GLY A 222 -11.07 -10.93 8.24
N VAL A 223 -11.73 -9.78 8.12
CA VAL A 223 -13.11 -9.71 7.61
C VAL A 223 -13.13 -10.09 6.13
N ARG A 224 -13.95 -11.09 5.79
CA ARG A 224 -14.09 -11.64 4.43
C ARG A 224 -12.76 -12.12 3.85
N VAL A 225 -12.02 -12.87 4.65
CA VAL A 225 -10.81 -13.56 4.23
C VAL A 225 -11.09 -15.04 4.04
N GLY A 226 -10.53 -15.61 2.98
CA GLY A 226 -10.66 -17.01 2.59
C GLY A 226 -10.94 -17.18 1.10
N GLU A 227 -10.89 -18.43 0.65
CA GLU A 227 -10.99 -18.79 -0.78
C GLU A 227 -12.26 -18.31 -1.45
N ARG A 228 -13.38 -18.28 -0.70
CA ARG A 228 -14.67 -17.81 -1.19
C ARG A 228 -14.71 -16.32 -1.56
N TYR A 229 -13.74 -15.55 -1.08
CA TYR A 229 -13.58 -14.13 -1.38
C TYR A 229 -12.43 -13.84 -2.34
N ALA A 230 -11.71 -14.88 -2.78
CA ALA A 230 -10.63 -14.74 -3.74
C ALA A 230 -11.10 -14.06 -5.03
N VAL A 231 -10.16 -13.42 -5.74
CA VAL A 231 -10.46 -12.88 -7.07
C VAL A 231 -10.96 -14.00 -7.98
N PRO A 232 -12.08 -13.78 -8.71
CA PRO A 232 -12.63 -14.78 -9.61
C PRO A 232 -11.57 -15.36 -10.56
N GLY A 233 -11.48 -16.68 -10.60
CA GLY A 233 -10.52 -17.41 -11.43
C GLY A 233 -9.09 -17.50 -10.89
N ALA A 234 -8.71 -16.76 -9.83
CA ALA A 234 -7.35 -16.76 -9.29
C ALA A 234 -6.90 -18.16 -8.85
N TRP A 235 -7.75 -18.87 -8.09
CA TRP A 235 -7.46 -20.24 -7.66
C TRP A 235 -7.33 -21.25 -8.81
N ARG A 236 -8.05 -21.06 -9.91
CA ARG A 236 -7.93 -21.92 -11.10
C ARG A 236 -6.57 -21.74 -11.74
N VAL A 237 -6.14 -20.49 -11.93
CA VAL A 237 -4.81 -20.16 -12.47
C VAL A 237 -3.71 -20.64 -11.53
N PHE A 238 -3.81 -20.35 -10.23
CA PHE A 238 -2.83 -20.76 -9.24
C PHE A 238 -2.63 -22.28 -9.22
N ARG A 239 -3.71 -23.08 -9.25
CA ARG A 239 -3.59 -24.53 -9.29
C ARG A 239 -2.91 -25.04 -10.57
N ALA A 240 -3.23 -24.45 -11.71
CA ALA A 240 -2.59 -24.82 -12.98
C ALA A 240 -1.09 -24.50 -12.97
N GLU A 241 -0.71 -23.31 -12.49
CA GLU A 241 0.70 -22.92 -12.37
C GLU A 241 1.45 -23.75 -11.35
N PHE A 242 0.86 -24.01 -10.17
CA PHE A 242 1.44 -24.86 -9.14
C PHE A 242 1.65 -26.30 -9.63
N ALA A 243 0.76 -26.81 -10.48
CA ALA A 243 0.91 -28.13 -11.08
C ALA A 243 2.00 -28.17 -12.17
N ALA A 244 2.08 -27.13 -13.01
CA ALA A 244 3.07 -27.02 -14.07
C ALA A 244 4.50 -26.76 -13.53
N HIS A 245 4.61 -25.95 -12.48
CA HIS A 245 5.87 -25.54 -11.86
C HIS A 245 5.83 -25.80 -10.35
N PRO A 246 5.83 -27.08 -9.92
CA PRO A 246 5.71 -27.40 -8.51
C PRO A 246 6.90 -26.80 -7.73
N PRO A 247 6.64 -26.04 -6.65
CA PRO A 247 7.70 -25.44 -5.86
C PRO A 247 8.60 -26.50 -5.24
N ALA A 248 9.90 -26.23 -5.16
CA ALA A 248 10.84 -27.03 -4.39
C ALA A 248 10.59 -26.86 -2.88
N LEU A 249 10.28 -25.64 -2.47
CA LEU A 249 9.94 -25.27 -1.10
C LEU A 249 8.67 -24.40 -1.09
N VAL A 250 7.79 -24.68 -0.12
CA VAL A 250 6.67 -23.80 0.24
C VAL A 250 6.93 -23.24 1.62
N VAL A 251 6.75 -21.94 1.80
CA VAL A 251 6.87 -21.26 3.09
C VAL A 251 5.50 -20.69 3.43
N ASP A 252 4.90 -21.16 4.52
CA ASP A 252 3.75 -20.51 5.12
C ASP A 252 4.24 -19.42 6.08
N ASP A 253 4.32 -18.18 5.57
CA ASP A 253 4.59 -16.98 6.36
C ASP A 253 3.28 -16.23 6.67
N SER A 254 2.23 -16.98 7.02
CA SER A 254 1.01 -16.37 7.54
C SER A 254 1.10 -15.98 9.00
N ARG A 255 2.01 -16.60 9.78
CA ARG A 255 2.20 -16.36 11.23
C ARG A 255 0.88 -16.30 12.02
N GLY A 256 -0.06 -17.20 11.69
CA GLY A 256 -1.39 -17.29 12.34
C GLY A 256 -2.47 -16.35 11.78
N ALA A 257 -2.17 -15.63 10.71
CA ALA A 257 -3.12 -14.75 10.05
C ALA A 257 -4.35 -15.51 9.51
N PRO A 258 -5.47 -14.80 9.22
CA PRO A 258 -6.69 -15.41 8.71
C PRO A 258 -6.54 -16.19 7.40
N TYR A 259 -5.46 -15.96 6.64
CA TYR A 259 -5.14 -16.67 5.40
C TYR A 259 -4.16 -17.84 5.59
N ALA A 260 -3.82 -18.24 6.82
CA ALA A 260 -2.93 -19.37 7.09
C ALA A 260 -3.30 -20.64 6.33
N VAL A 261 -2.32 -21.51 6.05
CA VAL A 261 -2.56 -22.76 5.31
C VAL A 261 -3.68 -23.59 5.96
N ASP A 262 -3.73 -23.65 7.29
CA ASP A 262 -4.76 -24.38 8.03
C ASP A 262 -6.18 -23.84 7.82
N ARG A 263 -6.30 -22.55 7.46
CA ARG A 263 -7.55 -21.85 7.13
C ARG A 263 -7.81 -21.74 5.63
N THR A 264 -6.94 -22.33 4.80
CA THR A 264 -7.01 -22.31 3.32
C THR A 264 -7.06 -23.75 2.78
N PRO A 265 -8.24 -24.40 2.76
CA PRO A 265 -8.38 -25.82 2.43
C PRO A 265 -7.78 -26.26 1.08
N ALA A 266 -7.86 -25.44 0.04
CA ALA A 266 -7.27 -25.71 -1.27
C ALA A 266 -5.75 -25.77 -1.21
N LEU A 267 -5.09 -24.83 -0.55
CA LEU A 267 -3.64 -24.90 -0.36
C LEU A 267 -3.25 -26.08 0.52
N ARG A 268 -3.95 -26.29 1.63
CA ARG A 268 -3.72 -27.45 2.50
C ARG A 268 -3.81 -28.78 1.74
N ARG A 269 -4.79 -28.93 0.83
CA ARG A 269 -4.91 -30.10 -0.05
C ARG A 269 -3.75 -30.24 -1.03
N LEU A 270 -3.24 -29.14 -1.58
CA LEU A 270 -2.07 -29.18 -2.49
C LEU A 270 -0.79 -29.64 -1.77
N LEU A 271 -0.64 -29.26 -0.50
CA LEU A 271 0.52 -29.65 0.30
C LEU A 271 0.42 -31.11 0.78
N ARG A 272 -0.79 -31.58 1.11
CA ARG A 272 -1.02 -32.92 1.67
C ARG A 272 -0.47 -34.02 0.76
N GLY A 273 0.36 -34.90 1.31
CA GLY A 273 0.91 -36.07 0.62
C GLY A 273 2.11 -35.80 -0.31
N ARG A 274 2.35 -34.54 -0.71
CA ARG A 274 3.48 -34.15 -1.60
C ARG A 274 4.55 -33.34 -0.89
N TYR A 275 4.15 -32.59 0.13
CA TYR A 275 5.02 -31.72 0.90
C TYR A 275 5.02 -32.15 2.36
N ARG A 276 6.20 -32.14 2.98
CA ARG A 276 6.37 -32.42 4.42
C ARG A 276 6.90 -31.16 5.09
N ARG A 277 6.39 -30.86 6.28
CA ARG A 277 6.97 -29.81 7.13
C ARG A 277 8.39 -30.20 7.50
N VAL A 278 9.35 -29.31 7.26
CA VAL A 278 10.79 -29.57 7.49
C VAL A 278 11.41 -28.64 8.52
N ALA A 279 10.86 -27.43 8.71
CA ALA A 279 11.36 -26.48 9.70
C ALA A 279 10.28 -25.45 10.07
N VAL A 280 10.52 -24.73 11.17
CA VAL A 280 9.89 -23.45 11.48
C VAL A 280 10.99 -22.43 11.69
N VAL A 281 10.89 -21.30 11.00
CA VAL A 281 11.91 -20.24 11.03
C VAL A 281 11.19 -18.94 11.36
N ASP A 282 11.44 -18.42 12.55
CA ASP A 282 10.88 -17.14 13.02
C ASP A 282 9.34 -17.05 12.87
N GLY A 283 8.66 -18.17 13.12
CA GLY A 283 7.20 -18.30 12.98
C GLY A 283 6.69 -18.71 11.59
N ALA A 284 7.52 -18.67 10.55
CA ALA A 284 7.18 -19.17 9.21
C ALA A 284 7.41 -20.69 9.11
N VAL A 285 6.46 -21.42 8.51
CA VAL A 285 6.52 -22.89 8.41
C VAL A 285 7.01 -23.31 7.03
N LEU A 286 8.10 -24.08 6.99
CA LEU A 286 8.71 -24.54 5.75
C LEU A 286 8.24 -25.95 5.41
N TYR A 287 7.84 -26.14 4.15
CA TYR A 287 7.44 -27.42 3.59
C TYR A 287 8.29 -27.77 2.37
N ALA A 288 8.88 -28.96 2.35
CA ALA A 288 9.72 -29.43 1.26
C ALA A 288 9.05 -30.59 0.51
N ARG A 289 9.29 -30.67 -0.80
CA ARG A 289 8.73 -31.71 -1.67
C ARG A 289 9.49 -33.04 -1.53
N GLY A 290 8.87 -34.06 -0.92
CA GLY A 290 9.46 -35.41 -0.75
C GLY A 290 10.75 -35.46 0.10
N PRO A 291 11.29 -36.66 0.42
CA PRO A 291 12.36 -36.84 1.41
C PRO A 291 13.75 -36.27 1.04
N ALA A 292 13.93 -35.72 -0.17
CA ALA A 292 15.24 -35.37 -0.72
C ALA A 292 15.48 -33.87 -1.00
N SER A 293 14.60 -32.96 -0.54
CA SER A 293 14.68 -31.54 -0.95
C SER A 293 15.08 -30.53 0.12
N TRP A 294 15.28 -30.96 1.38
CA TRP A 294 15.79 -30.06 2.44
C TRP A 294 17.26 -30.35 2.78
N ASN A 295 18.13 -29.40 2.42
CA ASN A 295 19.58 -29.45 2.67
C ASN A 295 20.01 -28.66 3.92
N GLY A 296 19.08 -28.05 4.66
CA GLY A 296 19.38 -27.14 5.77
C GLY A 296 19.32 -27.77 7.17
N ARG A 297 19.60 -29.08 7.33
CA ARG A 297 19.40 -29.80 8.60
C ARG A 297 20.33 -29.37 9.74
N ASP A 298 21.45 -28.70 9.44
CA ASP A 298 22.53 -28.50 10.42
C ASP A 298 22.73 -27.03 10.86
N ARG A 299 21.77 -26.12 10.63
CA ARG A 299 22.03 -24.67 10.77
C ARG A 299 21.03 -23.85 11.58
N TRP A 300 20.04 -24.45 12.23
CA TRP A 300 19.02 -23.72 12.99
C TRP A 300 18.56 -24.50 14.21
#